data_AF-A0A8J7VRP9-F1
#
_entry.id   AF-A0A8J7VRP9-F1
#
_cell.length_a   1.000
_cell.length_b   1.000
_cell.length_c   1.000
_cell.angle_alpha   90.00
_cell.angle_beta   90.00
_cell.angle_gamma   90.00
#
_symmetry.space_group_name_H-M   'P 1'
#
loop_
_entity.id
_entity.type
_entity.pdbx_description
1 polymer ?
#
loop_
_entity_poly.entity_id
_entity_poly.type
_entity_poly.pdbx_seq_one_letter_code
_entity_poly.pdbx_strand_id
1 'polypeptide(L)'
;MRSWSQAVIAFAIGGLLAACQAETAPEDADADPATAEGGHAEAFDAACATIDADTGELLPGGRLAQLDIEFRYRAARTGDMRSGDVQMRLDAESQVEGTASQLVCLWERYGYTQFEFEGTNGQGPVGLPAQSRGTAFLRGERLIRAADSRVHEQVSVGGPLELLRVGGITERDGTGPDDICVILEYDAALGGEGQRTITAPGIHRQEAMPPGELVGDSHSAMAARSFGESEHHLMSRSFSICAGEEPSGPTATGDAPRGLRISDDDRTWTRSGSWVGHLSAPAETRTVDFTMHVVPPTLALDGS
;
A
#
# COMPACT_ATOMS: atom_id res chain seq x y z
N MET A 1 -32.92 -53.19 5.76
CA MET A 1 -33.47 -52.24 4.78
C MET A 1 -32.32 -51.84 3.88
N ARG A 2 -32.27 -52.42 2.68
CA ARG A 2 -32.53 -51.71 1.40
C ARG A 2 -31.52 -50.57 1.19
N SER A 3 -30.50 -50.75 0.33
CA SER A 3 -30.57 -50.60 -1.15
C SER A 3 -30.43 -49.12 -1.54
N TRP A 4 -29.68 -48.65 -2.54
CA TRP A 4 -28.84 -49.14 -3.65
C TRP A 4 -27.97 -47.91 -4.04
N SER A 5 -26.68 -48.00 -4.36
CA SER A 5 -26.07 -48.49 -5.60
C SER A 5 -26.44 -47.70 -6.87
N GLN A 6 -25.38 -47.37 -7.63
CA GLN A 6 -25.28 -47.15 -9.08
C GLN A 6 -25.47 -45.72 -9.61
N ALA A 7 -24.73 -45.25 -10.63
CA ALA A 7 -23.67 -45.85 -11.47
C ALA A 7 -23.06 -44.74 -12.36
N VAL A 8 -21.73 -44.74 -12.62
CA VAL A 8 -21.02 -45.17 -13.86
C VAL A 8 -21.32 -44.24 -15.05
N ILE A 9 -20.33 -43.65 -15.75
CA ILE A 9 -19.51 -44.16 -16.88
C ILE A 9 -18.39 -43.10 -17.08
N ALA A 10 -17.06 -43.30 -17.03
CA ALA A 10 -16.12 -44.26 -17.61
C ALA A 10 -15.95 -44.20 -19.14
N PHE A 11 -14.90 -43.55 -19.64
CA PHE A 11 -14.17 -44.06 -20.81
C PHE A 11 -12.67 -43.81 -20.66
N ALA A 12 -11.94 -44.91 -20.75
CA ALA A 12 -10.50 -45.04 -20.70
C ALA A 12 -9.98 -45.38 -22.10
N ILE A 13 -8.84 -44.81 -22.49
CA ILE A 13 -7.85 -45.37 -23.42
C ILE A 13 -6.52 -44.69 -22.98
N GLY A 14 -5.44 -45.34 -22.57
CA GLY A 14 -4.90 -46.64 -22.92
C GLY A 14 -3.51 -46.41 -23.54
N GLY A 15 -2.44 -46.87 -22.90
CA GLY A 15 -1.09 -46.81 -23.48
C GLY A 15 0.05 -46.94 -22.47
N LEU A 16 0.46 -48.18 -22.23
CA LEU A 16 1.55 -48.62 -21.36
C LEU A 16 2.88 -48.70 -22.14
N LEU A 17 3.98 -48.58 -21.39
CA LEU A 17 5.29 -49.25 -21.55
C LEU A 17 6.39 -48.63 -22.45
N ALA A 18 7.50 -48.32 -21.77
CA ALA A 18 8.81 -48.96 -21.88
C ALA A 18 10.01 -48.14 -22.39
N ALA A 19 11.03 -48.15 -21.52
CA ALA A 19 12.44 -48.45 -21.77
C ALA A 19 13.36 -47.42 -22.46
N CYS A 20 14.46 -47.17 -21.74
CA CYS A 20 15.82 -46.83 -22.17
C CYS A 20 16.08 -46.92 -23.67
N GLN A 21 16.60 -45.83 -24.27
CA GLN A 21 17.86 -45.85 -25.04
C GLN A 21 18.56 -44.50 -24.90
N ALA A 22 19.85 -44.56 -24.59
CA ALA A 22 20.79 -43.48 -24.83
C ALA A 22 21.08 -43.46 -26.32
N GLU A 23 20.89 -42.32 -26.97
CA GLU A 23 21.32 -42.08 -28.34
C GLU A 23 21.92 -40.68 -28.43
N THR A 24 23.14 -40.65 -28.92
CA THR A 24 24.04 -39.51 -29.10
C THR A 24 23.45 -38.42 -30.00
N ALA A 25 23.68 -37.15 -29.64
CA ALA A 25 23.66 -36.04 -30.57
C ALA A 25 24.96 -35.20 -30.42
N PRO A 26 25.43 -34.56 -31.51
CA PRO A 26 26.86 -34.34 -31.78
C PRO A 26 27.43 -33.02 -31.23
N GLU A 27 28.76 -32.95 -31.29
CA GLU A 27 29.64 -31.78 -31.06
C GLU A 27 29.22 -30.50 -31.81
N ASP A 28 29.54 -29.39 -31.14
CA ASP A 28 29.86 -28.05 -31.63
C ASP A 28 28.80 -27.26 -32.40
N ALA A 29 28.14 -26.37 -31.66
CA ALA A 29 27.87 -25.02 -32.14
C ALA A 29 28.11 -24.04 -31.00
N ASP A 30 29.11 -23.16 -31.18
CA ASP A 30 29.38 -22.00 -30.35
C ASP A 30 28.08 -21.27 -29.98
N ALA A 31 27.69 -21.35 -28.71
CA ALA A 31 26.66 -20.48 -28.15
C ALA A 31 27.30 -19.10 -27.92
N ASP A 32 27.10 -18.23 -28.89
CA ASP A 32 27.34 -16.80 -28.79
C ASP A 32 26.57 -16.24 -27.57
N PRO A 33 27.22 -15.64 -26.55
CA PRO A 33 26.55 -15.19 -25.33
C PRO A 33 25.66 -13.94 -25.50
N ALA A 34 25.33 -13.55 -26.75
CA ALA A 34 24.58 -12.32 -27.06
C ALA A 34 23.04 -12.49 -27.12
N THR A 35 22.48 -13.69 -26.94
CA THR A 35 21.03 -13.93 -27.07
C THR A 35 20.24 -13.89 -25.75
N ALA A 36 20.90 -13.74 -24.60
CA ALA A 36 20.20 -13.63 -23.31
C ALA A 36 19.51 -12.27 -23.08
N GLU A 37 19.94 -11.21 -23.76
CA GLU A 37 19.33 -9.87 -23.63
C GLU A 37 18.02 -9.74 -24.42
N GLY A 38 17.84 -10.50 -25.51
CA GLY A 38 16.64 -10.45 -26.36
C GLY A 38 15.42 -11.15 -25.75
N GLY A 39 15.61 -12.26 -25.03
CA GLY A 39 14.51 -13.01 -24.42
C GLY A 39 13.87 -12.30 -23.23
N HIS A 40 14.64 -11.47 -22.50
CA HIS A 40 14.09 -10.66 -21.42
C HIS A 40 13.19 -9.54 -21.95
N ALA A 41 13.63 -8.82 -22.98
CA ALA A 41 12.84 -7.74 -23.58
C ALA A 41 11.50 -8.26 -24.16
N GLU A 42 11.51 -9.40 -24.87
CA GLU A 42 10.28 -9.99 -25.42
C GLU A 42 9.30 -10.49 -24.34
N ALA A 43 9.79 -11.03 -23.22
CA ALA A 43 8.94 -11.41 -22.08
C ALA A 43 8.32 -10.19 -21.38
N PHE A 44 9.06 -9.09 -21.27
CA PHE A 44 8.57 -7.83 -20.71
C PHE A 44 7.55 -7.13 -21.61
N ASP A 45 7.75 -7.15 -22.93
CA ASP A 45 6.81 -6.59 -23.91
C ASP A 45 5.50 -7.39 -23.98
N ALA A 46 5.55 -8.71 -23.78
CA ALA A 46 4.35 -9.56 -23.68
C ALA A 46 3.53 -9.29 -22.41
N ALA A 47 4.17 -8.93 -21.29
CA ALA A 47 3.49 -8.66 -20.02
C ALA A 47 2.61 -7.40 -20.06
N CYS A 48 2.99 -6.43 -20.89
CA CYS A 48 2.25 -5.18 -21.10
C CYS A 48 1.58 -5.11 -22.47
N ALA A 49 1.31 -6.25 -23.11
CA ALA A 49 0.55 -6.25 -24.34
C ALA A 49 -0.96 -6.20 -24.02
N THR A 50 -1.67 -5.21 -24.58
CA THR A 50 -3.14 -5.17 -24.52
C THR A 50 -3.68 -5.91 -25.72
N ILE A 51 -4.87 -6.48 -25.56
CA ILE A 51 -5.62 -7.07 -26.66
C ILE A 51 -6.74 -6.11 -27.00
N ASP A 52 -6.84 -5.71 -28.27
CA ASP A 52 -7.97 -4.97 -28.78
C ASP A 52 -9.26 -5.80 -28.56
N ALA A 53 -10.24 -5.25 -27.84
CA ALA A 53 -11.43 -6.00 -27.46
C ALA A 53 -12.35 -6.33 -28.64
N ASP A 54 -12.25 -5.58 -29.74
CA ASP A 54 -13.10 -5.73 -30.93
C ASP A 54 -12.45 -6.63 -31.98
N THR A 55 -11.12 -6.60 -32.09
CA THR A 55 -10.36 -7.36 -33.11
C THR A 55 -9.63 -8.58 -32.56
N GLY A 56 -9.37 -8.62 -31.25
CA GLY A 56 -8.57 -9.67 -30.61
C GLY A 56 -7.07 -9.61 -30.94
N GLU A 57 -6.60 -8.54 -31.60
CA GLU A 57 -5.19 -8.35 -31.93
C GLU A 57 -4.41 -7.75 -30.76
N LEU A 58 -3.13 -8.10 -30.64
CA LEU A 58 -2.23 -7.44 -29.69
C LEU A 58 -2.03 -6.00 -30.15
N LEU A 59 -2.44 -5.04 -29.31
CA LEU A 59 -2.17 -3.63 -29.52
C LEU A 59 -0.71 -3.36 -29.12
N PRO A 60 0.16 -2.96 -30.07
CA PRO A 60 1.49 -2.50 -29.73
C PRO A 60 1.37 -1.15 -29.02
N GLY A 61 1.94 -1.01 -27.82
CA GLY A 61 2.05 0.32 -27.22
C GLY A 61 2.33 0.38 -25.72
N GLY A 62 2.11 -0.71 -24.98
CA GLY A 62 2.48 -0.80 -23.58
C GLY A 62 3.97 -1.07 -23.44
N ARG A 63 4.65 -0.37 -22.53
CA ARG A 63 6.02 -0.70 -22.11
C ARG A 63 6.05 -0.99 -20.64
N LEU A 64 6.82 -1.99 -20.24
CA LEU A 64 7.05 -2.25 -18.83
C LEU A 64 8.01 -1.21 -18.24
N ALA A 65 7.72 -0.77 -17.03
CA ALA A 65 8.62 0.04 -16.21
C ALA A 65 8.59 -0.43 -14.76
N GLN A 66 9.47 0.17 -13.97
CA GLN A 66 9.48 0.02 -12.53
C GLN A 66 9.23 1.38 -11.87
N LEU A 67 8.43 1.37 -10.81
CA LEU A 67 8.24 2.49 -9.90
C LEU A 67 9.09 2.25 -8.67
N ASP A 68 10.03 3.15 -8.42
CA ASP A 68 10.76 3.20 -7.15
C ASP A 68 10.16 4.32 -6.28
N ILE A 69 9.71 3.95 -5.09
CA ILE A 69 8.93 4.78 -4.18
C ILE A 69 9.71 4.98 -2.88
N GLU A 70 9.76 6.21 -2.39
CA GLU A 70 10.10 6.56 -1.02
C GLU A 70 8.92 7.29 -0.40
N PHE A 71 8.47 6.83 0.76
CA PHE A 71 7.32 7.40 1.44
C PHE A 71 7.60 7.57 2.92
N ARG A 72 7.31 8.76 3.43
CA ARG A 72 7.34 9.09 4.85
C ARG A 72 6.13 9.92 5.22
N TYR A 73 5.32 9.38 6.12
CA TYR A 73 4.16 10.04 6.67
C TYR A 73 4.29 10.14 8.18
N ARG A 74 4.10 11.35 8.72
CA ARG A 74 4.19 11.63 10.15
C ARG A 74 2.96 12.38 10.60
N ALA A 75 2.47 12.02 11.77
CA ALA A 75 1.43 12.77 12.43
C ALA A 75 1.70 12.91 13.93
N ALA A 76 1.29 14.04 14.48
CA ALA A 76 1.36 14.32 15.91
C ALA A 76 0.09 15.04 16.36
N ARG A 77 -0.42 14.68 17.52
CA ARG A 77 -1.61 15.25 18.14
C ARG A 77 -1.34 15.52 19.60
N THR A 78 -1.47 16.78 19.98
CA THR A 78 -1.47 17.20 21.38
C THR A 78 -2.80 17.90 21.66
N GLY A 79 -3.41 17.60 22.79
CA GLY A 79 -4.71 18.18 23.10
C GLY A 79 -5.07 18.11 24.56
N ASP A 80 -5.69 19.19 25.05
CA ASP A 80 -6.29 19.26 26.36
C ASP A 80 -7.80 19.48 26.19
N MET A 81 -8.61 18.61 26.77
CA MET A 81 -10.07 18.75 26.82
C MET A 81 -10.53 18.87 28.27
N ARG A 82 -11.51 19.75 28.50
CA ARG A 82 -12.16 19.90 29.81
C ARG A 82 -13.67 19.89 29.65
N SER A 83 -14.34 19.05 30.42
CA SER A 83 -15.81 18.99 30.49
C SER A 83 -16.23 18.81 31.95
N GLY A 84 -16.78 19.88 32.54
CA GLY A 84 -17.07 19.92 33.97
C GLY A 84 -15.81 19.65 34.82
N ASP A 85 -15.89 18.58 35.62
CA ASP A 85 -14.81 18.11 36.50
C ASP A 85 -13.88 17.09 35.84
N VAL A 86 -14.12 16.75 34.57
CA VAL A 86 -13.27 15.85 33.79
C VAL A 86 -12.26 16.68 33.00
N GLN A 87 -10.99 16.32 33.14
CA GLN A 87 -9.88 16.83 32.34
C GLN A 87 -9.23 15.68 31.59
N MET A 88 -8.92 15.88 30.33
CA MET A 88 -8.19 14.93 29.50
C MET A 88 -7.01 15.63 28.85
N ARG A 89 -5.83 15.02 28.91
CA ARG A 89 -4.65 15.41 28.14
C ARG A 89 -4.22 14.25 27.25
N LEU A 90 -3.91 14.53 26.00
CA LEU A 90 -3.42 13.59 25.00
C LEU A 90 -2.11 14.12 24.42
N ASP A 91 -1.12 13.24 24.30
CA ASP A 91 0.10 13.43 23.51
C ASP A 91 0.38 12.14 22.75
N ALA A 92 0.34 12.20 21.42
CA ALA A 92 0.49 11.01 20.58
C ALA A 92 1.11 11.36 19.23
N GLU A 93 1.82 10.39 18.66
CA GLU A 93 2.40 10.47 17.33
C GLU A 93 2.38 9.11 16.61
N SER A 94 2.28 9.17 15.29
CA SER A 94 2.44 8.03 14.40
C SER A 94 3.38 8.36 13.26
N GLN A 95 4.04 7.32 12.75
CA GLN A 95 4.89 7.42 11.58
C GLN A 95 4.78 6.16 10.73
N VAL A 96 4.84 6.36 9.41
CA VAL A 96 5.08 5.35 8.39
C VAL A 96 6.30 5.82 7.60
N GLU A 97 7.28 4.96 7.42
CA GLU A 97 8.44 5.25 6.59
C GLU A 97 8.89 4.00 5.84
N GLY A 98 9.06 4.10 4.54
CA GLY A 98 9.46 2.95 3.74
C GLY A 98 9.84 3.28 2.31
N THR A 99 10.35 2.26 1.64
CA THR A 99 10.67 2.27 0.22
C THR A 99 10.03 1.06 -0.46
N ALA A 100 9.61 1.21 -1.70
CA ALA A 100 9.08 0.11 -2.49
C ALA A 100 9.58 0.17 -3.94
N SER A 101 9.69 -0.98 -4.57
CA SER A 101 9.90 -1.12 -6.00
C SER A 101 8.81 -2.03 -6.56
N GLN A 102 8.11 -1.61 -7.61
CA GLN A 102 7.07 -2.40 -8.25
C GLN A 102 7.11 -2.25 -9.76
N LEU A 103 6.79 -3.33 -10.47
CA LEU A 103 6.60 -3.28 -11.91
C LEU A 103 5.22 -2.71 -12.28
N VAL A 104 5.14 -1.99 -13.40
CA VAL A 104 3.92 -1.34 -13.90
C VAL A 104 3.94 -1.29 -15.42
N CYS A 105 2.77 -1.39 -16.05
CA CYS A 105 2.63 -1.17 -17.48
C CYS A 105 2.36 0.30 -17.77
N LEU A 106 3.10 0.86 -18.74
CA LEU A 106 2.98 2.25 -19.14
C LEU A 106 2.45 2.35 -20.57
N TRP A 107 1.55 3.30 -20.78
CA TRP A 107 0.90 3.56 -22.06
C TRP A 107 0.96 5.04 -22.40
N GLU A 108 1.06 5.39 -23.66
CA GLU A 108 0.88 6.79 -24.09
C GLU A 108 -0.56 7.02 -24.53
N ARG A 109 -1.30 7.85 -23.80
CA ARG A 109 -2.69 8.20 -24.11
C ARG A 109 -2.96 9.66 -23.81
N TYR A 110 -3.69 10.35 -24.69
CA TYR A 110 -4.02 11.77 -24.55
C TYR A 110 -2.82 12.72 -24.43
N GLY A 111 -1.64 12.28 -24.90
CA GLY A 111 -0.39 13.03 -24.78
C GLY A 111 0.29 12.89 -23.41
N TYR A 112 -0.12 11.91 -22.60
CA TYR A 112 0.42 11.63 -21.27
C TYR A 112 0.74 10.14 -21.09
N THR A 113 1.74 9.85 -20.26
CA THR A 113 1.98 8.49 -19.77
C THR A 113 0.85 8.07 -18.81
N GLN A 114 0.21 6.94 -19.07
CA GLN A 114 -0.76 6.28 -18.21
C GLN A 114 -0.12 5.07 -17.53
N PHE A 115 -0.63 4.72 -16.36
CA PHE A 115 -0.09 3.65 -15.52
C PHE A 115 -1.17 2.61 -15.28
N GLU A 116 -0.86 1.37 -15.62
CA GLU A 116 -1.75 0.22 -15.40
C GLU A 116 -1.11 -0.73 -14.38
N PHE A 117 -1.83 -0.92 -13.28
CA PHE A 117 -1.40 -1.66 -12.09
C PHE A 117 -2.07 -3.04 -11.97
N GLU A 118 -3.12 -3.29 -12.75
CA GLU A 118 -3.86 -4.56 -12.79
C GLU A 118 -3.74 -5.18 -14.18
N GLY A 119 -3.68 -6.51 -14.27
CA GLY A 119 -3.76 -7.20 -15.57
C GLY A 119 -5.14 -7.04 -16.20
N THR A 120 -5.20 -7.01 -17.52
CA THR A 120 -6.34 -6.67 -18.40
C THR A 120 -7.67 -7.44 -18.19
N ASN A 121 -7.78 -8.40 -17.26
CA ASN A 121 -8.92 -9.33 -17.17
C ASN A 121 -9.82 -9.18 -15.93
N GLY A 122 -9.62 -8.20 -15.06
CA GLY A 122 -10.48 -7.98 -13.87
C GLY A 122 -10.53 -9.16 -12.88
N GLN A 123 -9.76 -10.22 -13.14
CA GLN A 123 -9.26 -11.11 -12.12
C GLN A 123 -8.13 -10.34 -11.44
N GLY A 124 -8.19 -10.22 -10.12
CA GLY A 124 -7.23 -9.47 -9.33
C GLY A 124 -5.77 -9.74 -9.72
N PRO A 125 -4.85 -8.87 -9.32
CA PRO A 125 -3.57 -8.65 -9.99
C PRO A 125 -2.93 -9.97 -10.43
N VAL A 126 -2.68 -10.14 -11.73
CA VAL A 126 -1.49 -10.86 -12.17
C VAL A 126 -0.35 -10.04 -11.59
N GLY A 127 0.04 -10.38 -10.36
CA GLY A 127 0.85 -9.53 -9.50
C GLY A 127 2.19 -9.29 -10.17
N LEU A 128 2.31 -8.15 -10.84
CA LEU A 128 3.60 -7.68 -11.28
C LEU A 128 4.51 -7.61 -10.05
N PRO A 129 5.72 -8.17 -10.11
CA PRO A 129 6.64 -8.24 -8.98
C PRO A 129 6.74 -6.92 -8.25
N ALA A 130 6.60 -6.98 -6.92
CA ALA A 130 6.74 -5.84 -6.04
C ALA A 130 7.49 -6.26 -4.78
N GLN A 131 8.36 -5.38 -4.32
CA GLN A 131 9.07 -5.51 -3.06
C GLN A 131 8.92 -4.22 -2.27
N SER A 132 8.74 -4.35 -0.96
CA SER A 132 8.68 -3.20 -0.07
C SER A 132 9.44 -3.47 1.21
N ARG A 133 9.91 -2.40 1.85
CA ARG A 133 10.54 -2.43 3.16
C ARG A 133 10.27 -1.12 3.87
N GLY A 134 10.28 -1.15 5.19
CA GLY A 134 10.07 0.04 5.99
C GLY A 134 9.61 -0.32 7.39
N THR A 135 9.16 0.69 8.12
CA THR A 135 8.62 0.56 9.46
C THR A 135 7.43 1.48 9.67
N ALA A 136 6.57 1.11 10.60
CA ALA A 136 5.58 2.01 11.17
C ALA A 136 5.65 1.96 12.70
N PHE A 137 5.25 3.05 13.34
CA PHE A 137 5.04 3.08 14.78
C PHE A 137 3.87 3.98 15.17
N LEU A 138 3.34 3.71 16.35
CA LEU A 138 2.38 4.53 17.06
C LEU A 138 2.80 4.57 18.54
N ARG A 139 3.00 5.78 19.06
CA ARG A 139 3.24 5.98 20.48
C ARG A 139 2.43 7.14 21.03
N GLY A 140 2.07 7.05 22.31
CA GLY A 140 1.45 8.18 22.99
C GLY A 140 0.88 7.84 24.34
N GLU A 141 0.40 8.87 25.01
CA GLU A 141 -0.21 8.82 26.32
C GLU A 141 -1.50 9.63 26.36
N ARG A 142 -2.48 9.11 27.09
CA ARG A 142 -3.72 9.84 27.42
C ARG A 142 -3.95 9.79 28.93
N LEU A 143 -4.11 10.97 29.52
CA LEU A 143 -4.37 11.13 30.95
C LEU A 143 -5.75 11.74 31.14
N ILE A 144 -6.66 10.97 31.73
CA ILE A 144 -8.00 11.42 32.11
C ILE A 144 -8.04 11.57 33.64
N ARG A 145 -8.50 12.71 34.13
CA ARG A 145 -8.70 13.00 35.56
C ARG A 145 -10.15 13.39 35.79
N ALA A 146 -10.77 12.81 36.80
CA ALA A 146 -12.13 13.16 37.22
C ALA A 146 -12.24 13.02 38.74
N ALA A 147 -12.51 14.13 39.45
CA ALA A 147 -12.61 14.21 40.91
C ALA A 147 -11.45 13.52 41.67
N ASP A 148 -11.65 12.28 42.11
CA ASP A 148 -10.73 11.42 42.87
C ASP A 148 -10.18 10.23 42.06
N SER A 149 -10.49 10.19 40.76
CA SER A 149 -10.10 9.14 39.83
C SER A 149 -9.17 9.64 38.73
N ARG A 150 -8.30 8.75 38.28
CA ARG A 150 -7.34 8.94 37.19
C ARG A 150 -7.30 7.71 36.32
N VAL A 151 -7.38 7.91 35.00
CA VAL A 151 -7.07 6.89 33.99
C VAL A 151 -5.84 7.36 33.23
N HIS A 152 -4.81 6.53 33.20
CA HIS A 152 -3.59 6.77 32.46
C HIS A 152 -3.41 5.67 31.43
N GLU A 153 -3.42 6.04 30.17
CA GLU A 153 -3.30 5.14 29.03
C GLU A 153 -1.99 5.43 28.31
N GLN A 154 -1.28 4.38 27.95
CA GLN A 154 -0.02 4.46 27.21
C GLN A 154 -0.01 3.41 26.11
N VAL A 155 0.49 3.78 24.93
CA VAL A 155 0.69 2.87 23.81
C VAL A 155 2.08 3.10 23.27
N SER A 156 2.80 2.03 22.98
CA SER A 156 4.06 2.04 22.24
C SER A 156 4.14 0.78 21.40
N VAL A 157 3.73 0.90 20.14
CA VAL A 157 3.70 -0.21 19.19
C VAL A 157 4.39 0.15 17.89
N GLY A 158 4.92 -0.84 17.20
CA GLY A 158 5.57 -0.67 15.91
C GLY A 158 5.96 -2.00 15.29
N GLY A 159 6.33 -1.94 14.02
CA GLY A 159 6.73 -3.12 13.27
C GLY A 159 7.14 -2.78 11.84
N PRO A 160 7.57 -3.79 11.09
CA PRO A 160 7.94 -3.63 9.68
C PRO A 160 6.70 -3.32 8.83
N LEU A 161 6.92 -2.65 7.69
CA LEU A 161 5.90 -2.62 6.64
C LEU A 161 5.79 -4.01 6.02
N GLU A 162 4.57 -4.52 5.95
CA GLU A 162 4.22 -5.72 5.18
C GLU A 162 3.94 -5.35 3.72
N LEU A 163 3.46 -4.13 3.50
CA LEU A 163 3.13 -3.60 2.19
C LEU A 163 3.45 -2.10 2.11
N LEU A 164 4.03 -1.69 1.00
CA LEU A 164 4.01 -0.32 0.48
C LEU A 164 3.97 -0.41 -1.05
N ARG A 165 2.96 0.18 -1.69
CA ARG A 165 2.84 0.20 -3.15
C ARG A 165 2.01 1.38 -3.64
N VAL A 166 2.16 1.73 -4.92
CA VAL A 166 1.18 2.52 -5.66
C VAL A 166 0.09 1.56 -6.15
N GLY A 167 -1.12 1.73 -5.63
CA GLY A 167 -2.30 0.97 -6.05
C GLY A 167 -2.98 1.57 -7.28
N GLY A 168 -2.76 2.85 -7.56
CA GLY A 168 -3.31 3.52 -8.74
C GLY A 168 -2.78 4.93 -8.94
N ILE A 169 -2.92 5.44 -10.16
CA ILE A 169 -2.73 6.85 -10.50
C ILE A 169 -3.95 7.28 -11.30
N THR A 170 -4.55 8.43 -10.96
CA THR A 170 -5.69 8.96 -11.71
C THR A 170 -5.33 9.10 -13.20
N GLU A 171 -6.22 8.65 -14.08
CA GLU A 171 -6.03 8.79 -15.54
C GLU A 171 -5.91 10.27 -15.93
N ARG A 172 -4.94 10.57 -16.80
CA ARG A 172 -4.73 11.91 -17.34
C ARG A 172 -5.41 12.03 -18.69
N ASP A 173 -6.62 12.61 -18.70
CA ASP A 173 -7.45 12.75 -19.91
C ASP A 173 -7.40 14.17 -20.52
N GLY A 174 -6.65 15.08 -19.92
CA GLY A 174 -6.50 16.47 -20.37
C GLY A 174 -7.65 17.39 -19.96
N THR A 175 -8.60 16.93 -19.14
CA THR A 175 -9.70 17.77 -18.64
C THR A 175 -9.29 18.71 -17.49
N GLY A 176 -8.11 18.51 -16.89
CA GLY A 176 -7.45 19.46 -16.00
C GLY A 176 -6.20 18.88 -15.32
N PRO A 177 -5.17 19.70 -15.02
CA PRO A 177 -3.95 19.23 -14.33
C PRO A 177 -4.15 18.97 -12.82
N ASP A 178 -5.24 19.48 -12.23
CA ASP A 178 -5.41 19.54 -10.76
C ASP A 178 -6.06 18.29 -10.14
N ASP A 179 -6.42 17.28 -10.94
CA ASP A 179 -7.10 16.06 -10.46
C ASP A 179 -6.20 14.81 -10.47
N ILE A 180 -4.91 14.99 -10.75
CA ILE A 180 -3.94 13.90 -10.78
C ILE A 180 -3.57 13.51 -9.35
N CYS A 181 -3.83 12.26 -8.98
CA CYS A 181 -3.46 11.71 -7.68
C CYS A 181 -2.69 10.40 -7.83
N VAL A 182 -1.69 10.21 -6.98
CA VAL A 182 -1.08 8.90 -6.70
C VAL A 182 -1.81 8.28 -5.51
N ILE A 183 -2.35 7.09 -5.68
CA ILE A 183 -3.04 6.33 -4.65
C ILE A 183 -2.07 5.31 -4.08
N LEU A 184 -1.63 5.53 -2.85
CA LEU A 184 -0.75 4.64 -2.12
C LEU A 184 -1.52 3.68 -1.23
N GLU A 185 -0.99 2.47 -1.15
CA GLU A 185 -1.39 1.46 -0.19
C GLU A 185 -0.20 1.14 0.71
N TYR A 186 -0.45 1.09 2.02
CA TYR A 186 0.53 0.61 2.98
C TYR A 186 -0.14 -0.20 4.07
N ASP A 187 0.60 -1.18 4.57
CA ASP A 187 0.19 -2.01 5.71
C ASP A 187 1.40 -2.31 6.58
N ALA A 188 1.20 -2.25 7.89
CA ALA A 188 2.23 -2.47 8.89
C ALA A 188 1.60 -3.15 10.10
N ALA A 189 1.95 -4.40 10.33
CA ALA A 189 1.64 -5.09 11.56
C ALA A 189 2.37 -4.41 12.73
N LEU A 190 1.62 -4.09 13.78
CA LEU A 190 2.10 -3.39 14.96
C LEU A 190 2.25 -4.38 16.12
N GLY A 191 3.50 -4.64 16.50
CA GLY A 191 3.84 -5.35 17.73
C GLY A 191 4.13 -4.39 18.87
N GLY A 192 3.91 -4.82 20.11
CA GLY A 192 4.20 -4.04 21.32
C GLY A 192 3.06 -4.08 22.31
N GLU A 193 3.04 -3.10 23.21
CA GLU A 193 2.08 -3.08 24.32
C GLU A 193 1.32 -1.76 24.39
N GLY A 194 0.03 -1.86 24.68
CA GLY A 194 -0.81 -0.78 25.12
C GLY A 194 -1.39 -1.11 26.49
N GLN A 195 -1.43 -0.13 27.38
CA GLN A 195 -1.80 -0.33 28.77
C GLN A 195 -2.65 0.81 29.30
N ARG A 196 -3.67 0.46 30.09
CA ARG A 196 -4.50 1.37 30.86
C ARG A 196 -4.29 1.12 32.34
N THR A 197 -3.95 2.16 33.09
CA THR A 197 -3.91 2.16 34.56
C THR A 197 -5.02 3.04 35.11
N ILE A 198 -5.92 2.43 35.89
CA ILE A 198 -7.05 3.10 36.55
C ILE A 198 -6.72 3.21 38.03
N THR A 199 -6.80 4.42 38.57
CA THR A 199 -6.61 4.70 39.99
C THR A 199 -7.81 5.48 40.51
N ALA A 200 -8.46 5.00 41.57
CA ALA A 200 -9.58 5.65 42.26
C ALA A 200 -9.56 5.23 43.74
N PRO A 201 -10.40 5.79 44.63
CA PRO A 201 -10.42 5.38 46.03
C PRO A 201 -10.64 3.87 46.19
N GLY A 202 -9.66 3.18 46.77
CA GLY A 202 -9.70 1.72 46.96
C GLY A 202 -9.50 0.89 45.69
N ILE A 203 -9.23 1.50 44.54
CA ILE A 203 -9.06 0.82 43.25
C ILE A 203 -7.72 1.20 42.63
N HIS A 204 -6.92 0.18 42.34
CA HIS A 204 -5.77 0.29 41.44
C HIS A 204 -5.79 -0.91 40.50
N ARG A 205 -5.97 -0.67 39.19
CA ARG A 205 -6.13 -1.72 38.20
C ARG A 205 -5.33 -1.39 36.95
N GLN A 206 -4.68 -2.40 36.38
CA GLN A 206 -3.90 -2.32 35.15
C GLN A 206 -4.50 -3.31 34.14
N GLU A 207 -4.79 -2.85 32.94
CA GLU A 207 -5.45 -3.61 31.88
C GLU A 207 -4.71 -3.43 30.56
N ALA A 208 -4.69 -4.46 29.72
CA ALA A 208 -4.24 -4.34 28.34
C ALA A 208 -5.19 -3.42 27.56
N MET A 209 -4.65 -2.67 26.61
CA MET A 209 -5.40 -1.72 25.80
C MET A 209 -4.94 -1.85 24.34
N PRO A 210 -5.86 -2.04 23.38
CA PRO A 210 -5.51 -2.06 21.98
C PRO A 210 -5.06 -0.66 21.51
N PRO A 211 -4.08 -0.56 20.59
CA PRO A 211 -3.54 0.72 20.14
C PRO A 211 -4.59 1.70 19.59
N GLY A 212 -5.61 1.19 18.90
CA GLY A 212 -6.70 1.99 18.34
C GLY A 212 -7.55 2.74 19.37
N GLU A 213 -7.52 2.35 20.65
CA GLU A 213 -8.25 3.07 21.70
C GLU A 213 -7.59 4.38 22.13
N LEU A 214 -6.30 4.60 21.81
CA LEU A 214 -5.57 5.82 22.19
C LEU A 214 -6.19 7.05 21.52
N VAL A 215 -6.57 6.92 20.24
CA VAL A 215 -7.24 7.97 19.47
C VAL A 215 -8.47 7.37 18.77
N GLY A 216 -9.65 7.60 19.35
CA GLY A 216 -10.94 7.09 18.83
C GLY A 216 -11.52 7.87 17.64
N ASP A 217 -10.76 8.82 17.08
CA ASP A 217 -11.15 9.58 15.88
C ASP A 217 -10.75 8.78 14.63
N SER A 218 -11.72 8.28 13.89
CA SER A 218 -11.48 7.45 12.70
C SER A 218 -10.74 8.18 11.57
N HIS A 219 -10.70 9.52 11.60
CA HIS A 219 -9.99 10.32 10.63
C HIS A 219 -8.53 10.57 11.02
N SER A 220 -8.15 10.24 12.27
CA SER A 220 -6.80 10.40 12.81
C SER A 220 -5.79 9.55 12.07
N ALA A 221 -4.61 10.11 11.83
CA ALA A 221 -3.46 9.39 11.31
C ALA A 221 -2.90 8.33 12.26
N MET A 222 -3.34 8.36 13.52
CA MET A 222 -2.97 7.41 14.59
C MET A 222 -4.04 6.33 14.79
N ALA A 223 -5.08 6.30 13.95
CA ALA A 223 -6.14 5.30 14.03
C ALA A 223 -5.63 3.93 13.56
N ALA A 224 -4.99 3.19 14.47
CA ALA A 224 -4.65 1.80 14.26
C ALA A 224 -5.93 0.95 14.18
N ARG A 225 -5.94 -0.02 13.27
CA ARG A 225 -7.03 -1.00 13.12
C ARG A 225 -6.69 -2.26 13.89
N SER A 226 -7.67 -2.85 14.56
CA SER A 226 -7.51 -4.10 15.31
C SER A 226 -8.35 -5.20 14.69
N PHE A 227 -7.77 -6.38 14.50
CA PHE A 227 -8.43 -7.60 14.06
C PHE A 227 -8.40 -8.62 15.21
N GLY A 228 -9.49 -8.73 15.97
CA GLY A 228 -9.46 -9.48 17.23
C GLY A 228 -8.61 -8.77 18.30
N GLU A 229 -8.07 -9.55 19.25
CA GLU A 229 -7.45 -9.02 20.47
C GLU A 229 -5.95 -8.71 20.35
N SER A 230 -5.25 -9.26 19.35
CA SER A 230 -3.78 -9.22 19.27
C SER A 230 -3.21 -8.73 17.95
N GLU A 231 -4.03 -8.61 16.92
CA GLU A 231 -3.57 -8.19 15.58
C GLU A 231 -3.95 -6.73 15.39
N HIS A 232 -2.93 -5.88 15.28
CA HIS A 232 -3.08 -4.43 15.17
C HIS A 232 -2.26 -3.92 14.01
N HIS A 233 -2.83 -3.03 13.20
CA HIS A 233 -2.22 -2.56 11.97
C HIS A 233 -2.34 -1.06 11.82
N LEU A 234 -1.29 -0.43 11.31
CA LEU A 234 -1.38 0.91 10.74
C LEU A 234 -1.45 0.77 9.21
N MET A 235 -2.64 0.96 8.64
CA MET A 235 -2.87 0.68 7.22
C MET A 235 -3.69 1.75 6.51
N SER A 236 -3.45 1.89 5.22
CA SER A 236 -4.34 2.58 4.28
C SER A 236 -4.33 1.85 2.94
N ARG A 237 -5.50 1.74 2.32
CA ARG A 237 -5.65 1.15 0.96
C ARG A 237 -5.94 2.19 -0.12
N SER A 238 -6.00 3.47 0.25
CA SER A 238 -6.40 4.54 -0.66
C SER A 238 -5.82 5.89 -0.24
N PHE A 239 -4.58 5.90 0.28
CA PHE A 239 -3.92 7.14 0.67
C PHE A 239 -3.55 7.93 -0.59
N SER A 240 -4.35 8.95 -0.90
CA SER A 240 -4.17 9.73 -2.14
C SER A 240 -3.21 10.91 -1.90
N ILE A 241 -2.29 11.16 -2.82
CA ILE A 241 -1.43 12.34 -2.87
C ILE A 241 -1.66 13.02 -4.21
N CYS A 242 -2.13 14.27 -4.20
CA CYS A 242 -2.68 14.92 -5.38
C CYS A 242 -1.90 16.15 -5.82
N ALA A 243 -1.97 16.44 -7.11
CA ALA A 243 -1.54 17.69 -7.70
C ALA A 243 -2.46 18.85 -7.28
N GLY A 244 -2.12 20.06 -7.71
CA GLY A 244 -2.86 21.28 -7.39
C GLY A 244 -2.37 21.99 -6.13
N GLU A 245 -2.93 23.17 -5.90
CA GLU A 245 -2.55 24.03 -4.78
C GLU A 245 -3.02 23.47 -3.43
N GLU A 246 -2.21 23.69 -2.38
CA GLU A 246 -2.67 23.37 -1.04
C GLU A 246 -3.80 24.30 -0.60
N PRO A 247 -4.85 23.77 0.05
CA PRO A 247 -5.88 24.62 0.61
C PRO A 247 -5.26 25.54 1.67
N SER A 248 -5.73 26.79 1.72
CA SER A 248 -5.24 27.80 2.66
C SER A 248 -5.62 27.54 4.13
N GLY A 249 -6.22 26.38 4.45
CA GLY A 249 -6.67 26.00 5.78
C GLY A 249 -7.33 24.62 5.81
N PRO A 250 -7.77 24.16 7.00
CA PRO A 250 -8.49 22.91 7.14
C PRO A 250 -9.80 22.93 6.35
N THR A 251 -10.11 21.84 5.66
CA THR A 251 -11.34 21.71 4.87
C THR A 251 -12.32 20.74 5.53
N ALA A 252 -13.62 20.98 5.35
CA ALA A 252 -14.68 20.19 5.99
C ALA A 252 -14.83 18.78 5.39
N THR A 253 -14.25 18.54 4.21
CA THR A 253 -14.31 17.26 3.47
C THR A 253 -13.11 16.37 3.72
N GLY A 254 -12.01 16.90 4.27
CA GLY A 254 -10.77 16.16 4.42
C GLY A 254 -10.14 15.87 3.08
N ASP A 255 -9.41 16.84 2.54
CA ASP A 255 -8.83 16.67 1.22
C ASP A 255 -7.50 15.91 1.30
N ALA A 256 -7.21 15.11 0.29
CA ALA A 256 -5.91 14.49 0.09
C ALA A 256 -4.78 15.54 0.16
N PRO A 257 -3.56 15.20 0.65
CA PRO A 257 -2.41 16.09 0.56
C PRO A 257 -2.20 16.55 -0.89
N ARG A 258 -2.21 17.87 -1.09
CA ARG A 258 -2.00 18.56 -2.38
C ARG A 258 -0.54 18.94 -2.56
N GLY A 259 -0.17 19.50 -3.72
CA GLY A 259 1.19 19.95 -4.01
C GLY A 259 2.13 18.87 -4.56
N LEU A 260 1.59 17.76 -5.08
CA LEU A 260 2.34 16.81 -5.90
C LEU A 260 2.90 17.53 -7.13
N ARG A 261 4.20 17.40 -7.36
CA ARG A 261 4.93 17.93 -8.51
C ARG A 261 5.40 16.79 -9.38
N ILE A 262 5.19 16.92 -10.68
CA ILE A 262 5.57 15.94 -11.69
C ILE A 262 6.60 16.63 -12.59
N SER A 263 7.72 15.95 -12.87
CA SER A 263 8.72 16.46 -13.80
C SER A 263 8.19 16.50 -15.24
N ASP A 264 8.75 17.36 -16.08
CA ASP A 264 8.32 17.53 -17.48
C ASP A 264 8.40 16.24 -18.32
N ASP A 265 9.23 15.29 -17.91
CA ASP A 265 9.41 13.98 -18.57
C ASP A 265 8.59 12.85 -17.92
N ASP A 266 7.72 13.18 -16.96
CA ASP A 266 6.90 12.25 -16.16
C ASP A 266 7.68 11.17 -15.39
N ARG A 267 9.01 11.33 -15.23
CA ARG A 267 9.85 10.33 -14.56
C ARG A 267 10.00 10.53 -13.07
N THR A 268 9.73 11.71 -12.55
CA THR A 268 9.91 12.03 -11.13
C THR A 268 8.70 12.75 -10.58
N TRP A 269 8.13 12.18 -9.52
CA TRP A 269 6.92 12.66 -8.89
C TRP A 269 7.22 12.88 -7.41
N THR A 270 7.00 14.09 -6.91
CA THR A 270 7.44 14.48 -5.55
C THR A 270 6.39 15.29 -4.82
N ARG A 271 6.27 15.06 -3.52
CA ARG A 271 5.52 15.88 -2.58
C ARG A 271 6.28 15.94 -1.27
N SER A 272 6.45 17.12 -0.68
CA SER A 272 7.11 17.28 0.63
C SER A 272 6.48 18.41 1.45
N GLY A 273 6.41 18.24 2.77
CA GLY A 273 5.93 19.25 3.72
C GLY A 273 4.59 18.93 4.39
N SER A 274 4.07 19.91 5.12
CA SER A 274 2.87 19.79 5.95
C SER A 274 1.62 19.52 5.14
N TRP A 275 0.71 18.68 5.63
CA TRP A 275 -0.63 18.50 5.05
C TRP A 275 -1.63 19.25 5.93
N VAL A 276 -2.27 20.30 5.40
CA VAL A 276 -3.10 21.23 6.19
C VAL A 276 -4.61 20.97 6.03
N GLY A 277 -5.04 20.42 4.89
CA GLY A 277 -6.45 20.24 4.51
C GLY A 277 -7.18 19.02 5.11
N HIS A 278 -6.72 18.43 6.22
CA HIS A 278 -7.32 17.21 6.76
C HIS A 278 -8.33 17.44 7.89
N LEU A 279 -9.24 16.48 8.11
CA LEU A 279 -10.37 16.61 9.05
C LEU A 279 -9.95 16.78 10.52
N SER A 280 -8.84 16.16 10.94
CA SER A 280 -8.35 16.28 12.32
C SER A 280 -7.60 17.60 12.59
N ALA A 281 -7.43 18.48 11.60
CA ALA A 281 -6.80 19.77 11.81
C ALA A 281 -7.76 20.75 12.53
N PRO A 282 -7.24 21.67 13.37
CA PRO A 282 -5.82 21.87 13.72
C PRO A 282 -5.36 21.01 14.90
N ALA A 283 -6.21 20.12 15.44
CA ALA A 283 -5.88 19.32 16.62
C ALA A 283 -4.74 18.31 16.35
N GLU A 284 -4.55 17.95 15.10
CA GLU A 284 -3.49 17.08 14.62
C GLU A 284 -2.68 17.81 13.54
N THR A 285 -1.37 17.59 13.55
CA THR A 285 -0.46 18.03 12.48
C THR A 285 0.00 16.83 11.68
N ARG A 286 0.10 16.98 10.36
CA ARG A 286 0.55 15.93 9.45
C ARG A 286 1.63 16.43 8.52
N THR A 287 2.58 15.57 8.19
CA THR A 287 3.63 15.83 7.18
C THR A 287 3.71 14.63 6.27
N VAL A 288 3.80 14.89 4.96
CA VAL A 288 3.93 13.87 3.92
C VAL A 288 5.17 14.19 3.10
N ASP A 289 6.10 13.25 3.03
CA ASP A 289 7.19 13.26 2.07
C ASP A 289 7.04 12.02 1.19
N PHE A 290 7.01 12.24 -0.11
CA PHE A 290 6.79 11.22 -1.13
C PHE A 290 7.67 11.53 -2.33
N THR A 291 8.34 10.49 -2.80
CA THR A 291 9.08 10.50 -4.07
C THR A 291 8.74 9.22 -4.81
N MET A 292 8.46 9.34 -6.10
CA MET A 292 8.35 8.21 -7.01
C MET A 292 9.16 8.49 -8.27
N HIS A 293 9.94 7.48 -8.67
CA HIS A 293 10.70 7.48 -9.90
C HIS A 293 10.19 6.40 -10.85
N VAL A 294 10.02 6.76 -12.11
CA VAL A 294 9.74 5.82 -13.20
C VAL A 294 11.07 5.46 -13.86
N VAL A 295 11.51 4.23 -13.66
CA VAL A 295 12.83 3.73 -14.08
C VAL A 295 12.71 2.49 -14.97
N PRO A 296 13.76 2.13 -15.73
CA PRO A 296 13.80 0.84 -16.43
C PRO A 296 13.61 -0.33 -15.46
N PRO A 297 12.96 -1.43 -15.89
CA PRO A 297 12.69 -2.56 -15.02
C PRO A 297 13.98 -3.27 -14.59
N THR A 298 14.10 -3.52 -13.29
CA THR A 298 15.21 -4.29 -12.68
C THR A 298 14.73 -5.52 -11.92
N LEU A 299 13.44 -5.57 -11.55
CA LEU A 299 12.79 -6.74 -11.00
C LEU A 299 12.54 -7.80 -12.08
N ALA A 300 12.80 -9.07 -11.76
CA ALA A 300 12.51 -10.20 -12.64
C ALA A 300 11.01 -10.53 -12.63
N LEU A 301 10.42 -10.83 -13.80
CA LEU A 301 9.02 -11.26 -13.93
C LEU A 301 8.72 -12.61 -13.27
N ASP A 302 9.74 -13.42 -13.06
CA ASP A 302 9.62 -14.85 -12.70
C ASP A 302 9.52 -15.08 -11.19
N GLY A 303 9.32 -14.01 -10.40
CA GLY A 303 9.30 -14.05 -8.94
C GLY A 303 7.89 -14.18 -8.35
N SER A 304 7.26 -15.34 -8.52
CA SER A 304 6.09 -15.77 -7.72
C SER A 304 6.32 -17.15 -7.11
#